data_AF-A0A4Q1VER8-F1
#
_entry.id   AF-A0A4Q1VER8-F1
#
_cell.length_a   1.000
_cell.length_b   1.000
_cell.length_c   1.000
_cell.angle_alpha   90.00
_cell.angle_beta   90.00
_cell.angle_gamma   90.00
#
_symmetry.space_group_name_H-M   'P 1'
#
loop_
_entity.id
_entity.type
_entity.pdbx_description
1 polymer ?
#
loop_
_entity_poly.entity_id
_entity_poly.type
_entity_poly.pdbx_seq_one_letter_code
_entity_poly.pdbx_strand_id
1 'polypeptide(L)'
;MPIPGIATLGLILLCSALGGCVTSGDPAADGIDRAVAGELTFMQQTYMTMDRRCRQVKRPTAVLTQKPQHGTVRMLTRKAKAVYGPGAYEHCDGKVGKALAFEYTSAPDYRGRDSFAVRVRYSDGEIRHGRYEVEVR
;
A
#
# COMPACT_ATOMS: atom_id res chain seq x y z
N MET A 1 0.45 24.06 -71.16
CA MET A 1 -0.85 23.37 -71.33
C MET A 1 -0.59 21.86 -71.25
N PRO A 2 -1.51 21.07 -70.65
CA PRO A 2 -1.31 20.00 -69.64
C PRO A 2 -0.84 18.64 -70.22
N ILE A 3 -0.49 17.54 -69.51
CA ILE A 3 -1.19 16.79 -68.43
C ILE A 3 -0.18 15.85 -67.63
N PRO A 4 -0.57 14.96 -66.68
CA PRO A 4 -0.18 15.00 -65.25
C PRO A 4 0.51 13.69 -64.73
N GLY A 5 0.68 13.53 -63.41
CA GLY A 5 0.56 12.20 -62.77
C GLY A 5 1.75 11.60 -62.00
N ILE A 6 1.84 11.96 -60.72
CA ILE A 6 2.12 11.14 -59.50
C ILE A 6 2.74 9.74 -59.65
N ALA A 7 3.88 9.50 -58.96
CA ALA A 7 4.28 8.32 -58.17
C ALA A 7 5.79 8.51 -57.78
N THR A 8 6.34 8.18 -56.61
CA THR A 8 6.02 7.14 -55.63
C THR A 8 6.69 7.48 -54.27
N LEU A 9 6.05 6.95 -53.22
CA LEU A 9 6.28 7.11 -51.79
C LEU A 9 7.71 6.82 -51.29
N GLY A 10 8.17 7.66 -50.37
CA GLY A 10 9.16 7.30 -49.34
C GLY A 10 8.47 6.65 -48.13
N LEU A 11 8.89 5.44 -47.77
CA LEU A 11 8.41 4.72 -46.59
C LEU A 11 9.60 4.38 -45.70
N ILE A 12 9.89 5.24 -44.73
CA ILE A 12 10.73 4.92 -43.56
C ILE A 12 9.83 5.07 -42.35
N LEU A 13 9.33 3.95 -41.82
CA LEU A 13 8.68 3.91 -40.50
C LEU A 13 9.60 3.16 -39.53
N LEU A 14 10.37 3.92 -38.76
CA LEU A 14 10.88 3.50 -37.46
C LEU A 14 9.70 3.48 -36.47
N CYS A 15 9.46 2.34 -35.83
CA CYS A 15 8.76 2.28 -34.54
C CYS A 15 9.38 1.18 -33.68
N SER A 16 10.63 1.41 -33.26
CA SER A 16 11.20 0.78 -32.07
C SER A 16 10.65 1.46 -30.81
N ALA A 17 10.47 0.66 -29.77
CA ALA A 17 10.16 1.02 -28.38
C ALA A 17 8.69 1.36 -28.06
N LEU A 18 8.09 0.48 -27.24
CA LEU A 18 7.38 0.84 -26.01
C LEU A 18 7.32 -0.42 -25.13
N GLY A 19 8.43 -0.67 -24.43
CA GLY A 19 8.39 -1.44 -23.19
C GLY A 19 7.63 -0.63 -22.16
N GLY A 20 6.43 -1.07 -21.80
CA GLY A 20 5.67 -0.52 -20.69
C GLY A 20 5.96 -1.33 -19.44
N CYS A 21 6.92 -0.90 -18.62
CA CYS A 21 6.96 -1.34 -17.22
C CYS A 21 5.67 -0.85 -16.56
N VAL A 22 4.74 -1.75 -16.27
CA VAL A 22 3.57 -1.45 -15.43
C VAL A 22 4.08 -1.35 -13.99
N THR A 23 4.52 -0.16 -13.59
CA THR A 23 4.71 0.16 -12.17
C THR A 23 3.38 0.68 -11.61
N SER A 24 2.51 -0.23 -11.23
CA SER A 24 1.36 0.10 -10.38
C SER A 24 1.85 0.12 -8.94
N GLY A 25 2.46 1.23 -8.53
CA GLY A 25 2.68 1.55 -7.14
C GLY A 25 1.60 2.51 -6.68
N ASP A 26 0.53 1.99 -6.06
CA ASP A 26 -0.30 2.85 -5.23
C ASP A 26 0.58 3.39 -4.10
N PRO A 27 0.61 4.71 -3.83
CA PRO A 27 1.29 5.22 -2.66
C PRO A 27 0.56 4.68 -1.42
N ALA A 28 1.34 4.05 -0.55
CA ALA A 28 0.91 3.71 0.79
C ALA A 28 0.46 4.98 1.53
N ALA A 29 -0.28 4.80 2.64
CA ALA A 29 -0.78 5.90 3.44
C ALA A 29 0.31 6.94 3.69
N ASP A 30 0.00 8.19 3.36
CA ASP A 30 0.91 9.33 3.33
C ASP A 30 1.30 9.70 4.78
N GLY A 31 2.34 9.05 5.31
CA GLY A 31 2.78 9.28 6.69
C GLY A 31 4.00 8.43 7.05
N ILE A 32 5.00 9.08 7.64
CA ILE A 32 6.14 8.41 8.26
C ILE A 32 5.77 8.11 9.72
N ASP A 33 5.73 6.83 10.09
CA ASP A 33 5.57 6.40 11.48
C ASP A 33 6.83 6.76 12.28
N ARG A 34 6.67 7.20 13.54
CA ARG A 34 7.80 7.49 14.43
C ARG A 34 7.92 6.40 15.47
N ALA A 35 9.11 5.84 15.61
CA ALA A 35 9.41 4.80 16.60
C ALA A 35 10.53 5.27 17.55
N VAL A 36 10.44 4.87 18.81
CA VAL A 36 11.55 4.98 19.76
C VAL A 36 12.40 3.72 19.63
N ALA A 37 13.71 3.87 19.58
CA ALA A 37 14.57 2.74 19.31
C ALA A 37 14.49 1.63 20.37
N GLY A 38 14.37 0.38 19.92
CA GLY A 38 14.21 -0.79 20.79
C GLY A 38 12.84 -0.89 21.46
N GLU A 39 11.97 0.11 21.29
CA GLU A 39 10.61 0.07 21.85
C GLU A 39 9.59 -0.44 20.83
N LEU A 40 8.53 -1.01 21.39
CA LEU A 40 7.39 -1.48 20.64
C LEU A 40 6.56 -0.30 20.14
N THR A 41 6.44 -0.17 18.82
CA THR A 41 5.67 0.89 18.16
C THR A 41 4.55 0.29 17.33
N PHE A 42 3.32 0.77 17.49
CA PHE A 42 2.21 0.42 16.60
C PHE A 42 2.18 1.36 15.41
N MET A 43 2.13 0.78 14.21
CA MET A 43 2.01 1.57 12.99
C MET A 43 0.61 2.16 12.87
N GLN A 44 0.51 3.35 12.29
CA GLN A 44 -0.75 4.08 12.16
C GLN A 44 -1.72 3.42 11.19
N GLN A 45 -1.21 2.92 10.06
CA GLN A 45 -2.05 2.27 9.06
C GLN A 45 -2.48 0.88 9.56
N THR A 46 -3.79 0.65 9.53
CA THR A 46 -4.41 -0.63 9.89
C THR A 46 -5.40 -1.02 8.81
N TYR A 47 -5.71 -2.32 8.70
CA TYR A 47 -6.64 -2.82 7.69
C TYR A 47 -7.82 -3.50 8.34
N MET A 48 -9.02 -3.05 8.01
CA MET A 48 -10.26 -3.70 8.40
C MET A 48 -11.25 -3.70 7.25
N THR A 49 -12.30 -4.49 7.42
CA THR A 49 -13.40 -4.53 6.46
C THR A 49 -14.70 -4.66 7.23
N MET A 50 -15.71 -3.95 6.77
CA MET A 50 -17.07 -3.97 7.26
C MET A 50 -18.03 -4.16 6.09
N ASP A 51 -19.21 -4.72 6.38
CA ASP A 51 -20.31 -4.76 5.41
C ASP A 51 -21.00 -3.38 5.32
N ARG A 52 -21.98 -3.26 4.41
CA ARG A 52 -22.76 -2.03 4.24
C ARG A 52 -23.58 -1.62 5.48
N ARG A 53 -23.74 -2.51 6.45
CA ARG A 53 -24.38 -2.23 7.75
C ARG A 53 -23.35 -1.91 8.84
N CYS A 54 -22.09 -1.66 8.44
CA CYS A 54 -20.95 -1.40 9.32
C CYS A 54 -20.66 -2.52 10.32
N ARG A 55 -21.08 -3.75 10.01
CA ARG A 55 -20.72 -4.92 10.80
C ARG A 55 -19.40 -5.45 10.32
N GLN A 56 -18.55 -5.81 11.27
CA GLN A 56 -17.26 -6.38 10.95
C GLN A 56 -17.42 -7.71 10.19
N VAL A 57 -16.75 -7.81 9.03
CA VAL A 57 -16.59 -9.07 8.31
C VAL A 57 -15.26 -9.74 8.69
N LYS A 58 -14.86 -10.78 7.95
CA LYS A 58 -13.59 -11.47 8.20
C LYS A 58 -12.42 -10.48 8.07
N ARG A 59 -11.60 -10.42 9.12
CA ARG A 59 -10.41 -9.56 9.17
C ARG A 59 -9.44 -9.91 8.03
N PRO A 60 -8.84 -8.90 7.35
CA PRO A 60 -7.78 -9.13 6.38
C PRO A 60 -6.58 -9.87 6.98
N THR A 61 -5.87 -10.61 6.13
CA THR A 61 -4.56 -11.22 6.46
C THR A 61 -3.45 -10.52 5.68
N ALA A 62 -2.21 -10.65 6.13
CA ALA A 62 -1.07 -10.11 5.39
C ALA A 62 0.15 -11.01 5.48
N VAL A 63 1.07 -10.77 4.56
CA VAL A 63 2.43 -11.32 4.56
C VAL A 63 3.42 -10.18 4.34
N LEU A 64 4.62 -10.28 4.94
CA LEU A 64 5.72 -9.37 4.61
C LEU A 64 6.22 -9.71 3.21
N THR A 65 6.24 -8.73 2.33
CA THR A 65 6.89 -8.83 1.01
C THR A 65 8.30 -8.25 1.04
N GLN A 66 8.57 -7.34 1.97
CA GLN A 66 9.90 -6.83 2.28
C GLN A 66 10.01 -6.70 3.80
N LYS A 67 11.05 -7.28 4.38
CA LYS A 67 11.35 -7.13 5.81
C LYS A 67 12.04 -5.78 6.07
N PRO A 68 11.85 -5.18 7.26
CA PRO A 68 12.71 -4.09 7.72
C PRO A 68 14.18 -4.53 7.75
N GLN A 69 15.08 -3.58 7.56
CA GLN A 69 16.53 -3.83 7.63
C GLN A 69 17.03 -3.71 9.07
N HIS A 70 16.41 -2.84 9.87
CA HIS A 70 16.89 -2.45 11.19
C HIS A 70 15.87 -2.72 12.29
N GLY A 71 14.98 -3.69 12.09
CA GLY A 71 13.95 -4.03 13.06
C GLY A 71 13.24 -5.33 12.78
N THR A 72 12.13 -5.52 13.47
CA THR A 72 11.22 -6.65 13.29
C THR A 72 9.78 -6.15 13.22
N VAL A 73 8.94 -6.90 12.52
CA VAL A 73 7.51 -6.60 12.41
C VAL A 73 6.69 -7.81 12.81
N ARG A 74 5.68 -7.58 13.64
CA ARG A 74 4.68 -8.56 14.04
C ARG A 74 3.31 -8.11 13.54
N MET A 75 2.57 -9.03 12.93
CA MET A 75 1.20 -8.80 12.53
C MET A 75 0.27 -9.29 13.64
N LEU A 76 -0.67 -8.44 14.05
CA LEU A 76 -1.57 -8.75 15.14
C LEU A 76 -2.99 -8.24 14.87
N THR A 77 -3.88 -8.57 15.78
CA THR A 77 -5.24 -8.02 15.79
C THR A 77 -5.33 -6.92 16.85
N ARG A 78 -5.83 -5.75 16.46
CA ARG A 78 -6.13 -4.65 17.39
C ARG A 78 -7.51 -4.08 17.13
N LYS A 79 -8.11 -3.43 18.13
CA LYS A 79 -9.29 -2.60 17.90
C LYS A 79 -8.83 -1.25 17.33
N ALA A 80 -9.35 -0.86 16.18
CA ALA A 80 -9.09 0.43 15.53
C ALA A 80 -10.39 1.02 14.98
N LYS A 81 -10.36 2.31 14.65
CA LYS A 81 -11.47 3.01 13.97
C LYS A 81 -11.39 2.77 12.46
N ALA A 82 -12.53 2.55 11.82
CA ALA A 82 -12.63 2.44 10.37
C ALA A 82 -12.36 3.81 9.71
N VAL A 83 -11.64 3.77 8.58
CA VAL A 83 -11.37 4.92 7.71
C VAL A 83 -11.58 4.44 6.26
N TYR A 84 -12.72 4.80 5.68
CA TYR A 84 -13.13 4.59 4.30
C TYR A 84 -13.07 5.90 3.50
N GLY A 85 -13.37 7.04 4.12
CA GLY A 85 -13.51 8.31 3.42
C GLY A 85 -14.78 8.35 2.55
N PRO A 86 -14.90 9.37 1.68
CA PRO A 86 -16.10 9.57 0.87
C PRO A 86 -16.46 8.34 0.02
N GLY A 87 -17.74 7.97 0.00
CA GLY A 87 -18.25 6.88 -0.83
C GLY A 87 -19.25 5.96 -0.14
N ALA A 88 -19.44 4.77 -0.69
CA ALA A 88 -20.49 3.83 -0.27
C ALA A 88 -20.35 3.29 1.17
N TYR A 89 -19.21 3.53 1.83
CA TYR A 89 -18.91 3.09 3.19
C TYR A 89 -18.56 4.26 4.14
N GLU A 90 -18.71 5.51 3.70
CA GLU A 90 -18.42 6.71 4.50
C GLU A 90 -19.19 6.70 5.83
N HIS A 91 -20.45 6.22 5.83
CA HIS A 91 -21.27 6.10 7.05
C HIS A 91 -20.72 5.11 8.08
N CYS A 92 -19.72 4.30 7.72
CA CYS A 92 -19.02 3.40 8.62
C CYS A 92 -17.76 4.01 9.23
N ASP A 93 -17.35 5.22 8.85
CA ASP A 93 -16.19 5.89 9.41
C ASP A 93 -16.29 6.05 10.94
N GLY A 94 -15.16 5.89 11.61
CA GLY A 94 -15.07 5.97 13.07
C GLY A 94 -15.59 4.76 13.84
N LYS A 95 -16.28 3.80 13.20
CA LYS A 95 -16.72 2.55 13.85
C LYS A 95 -15.52 1.73 14.29
N VAL A 96 -15.59 1.16 15.49
CA VAL A 96 -14.50 0.38 16.07
C VAL A 96 -14.63 -1.10 15.74
N GLY A 97 -13.58 -1.70 15.18
CA GLY A 97 -13.54 -3.11 14.81
C GLY A 97 -12.16 -3.73 14.98
N LYS A 98 -12.07 -5.06 14.86
CA LYS A 98 -10.81 -5.82 14.87
C LYS A 98 -10.02 -5.60 13.56
N ALA A 99 -9.08 -4.69 13.55
CA ALA A 99 -8.18 -4.47 12.43
C ALA A 99 -6.98 -5.42 12.46
N LEU A 100 -6.45 -5.72 11.28
CA LEU A 100 -5.07 -6.14 11.12
C LEU A 100 -4.17 -4.93 11.39
N ALA A 101 -3.26 -5.06 12.33
CA ALA A 101 -2.30 -4.04 12.72
C ALA A 101 -0.87 -4.59 12.67
N PHE A 102 0.09 -3.68 12.64
CA PHE A 102 1.52 -3.98 12.59
C PHE A 102 2.21 -3.37 13.79
N GLU A 103 3.01 -4.18 14.44
CA GLU A 103 3.89 -3.81 15.54
C GLU A 103 5.32 -3.85 15.02
N TYR A 104 6.04 -2.75 15.19
CA TYR A 104 7.43 -2.60 14.80
C TYR A 104 8.32 -2.42 16.04
N THR A 105 9.50 -3.02 16.00
CA THR A 105 10.55 -2.80 16.99
C THR A 105 11.88 -2.74 16.28
N SER A 106 12.60 -1.62 16.39
CA SER A 106 13.93 -1.48 15.80
C SER A 106 14.98 -2.23 16.64
N ALA A 107 16.18 -2.40 16.09
CA ALA A 107 17.36 -2.68 16.89
C ALA A 107 17.57 -1.53 17.90
N PRO A 108 17.97 -1.81 19.17
CA PRO A 108 18.04 -0.81 20.23
C PRO A 108 19.01 0.36 19.96
N ASP A 109 20.11 0.08 19.26
CA ASP A 109 21.18 1.01 18.91
C ASP A 109 20.95 1.73 17.58
N TYR A 110 19.96 1.30 16.79
CA TYR A 110 19.67 1.89 15.50
C TYR A 110 18.93 3.22 15.62
N ARG A 111 19.28 4.18 14.76
CA ARG A 111 18.60 5.47 14.55
C ARG A 111 18.55 5.76 13.06
N GLY A 112 17.46 6.37 12.60
CA GLY A 112 17.24 6.74 11.19
C GLY A 112 16.06 6.02 10.55
N ARG A 113 16.04 6.01 9.22
CA ARG A 113 14.92 5.51 8.41
C ARG A 113 14.98 4.01 8.17
N ASP A 114 13.91 3.33 8.52
CA ASP A 114 13.66 1.93 8.17
C ASP A 114 12.34 1.82 7.40
N SER A 115 12.12 0.71 6.71
CA SER A 115 10.87 0.51 5.98
C SER A 115 10.55 -0.96 5.81
N PHE A 116 9.26 -1.28 5.66
CA PHE A 116 8.83 -2.62 5.32
C PHE A 116 7.60 -2.59 4.41
N ALA A 117 7.41 -3.66 3.64
CA ALA A 117 6.29 -3.79 2.72
C ALA A 117 5.48 -5.05 3.02
N VAL A 118 4.17 -4.94 2.82
CA VAL A 118 3.20 -6.00 3.07
C VAL A 118 2.30 -6.18 1.86
N ARG A 119 1.84 -7.43 1.69
CA ARG A 119 0.71 -7.75 0.82
C ARG A 119 -0.47 -8.18 1.68
N VAL A 120 -1.54 -7.40 1.64
CA VAL A 120 -2.77 -7.59 2.42
C VAL A 120 -3.81 -8.25 1.55
N ARG A 121 -4.45 -9.31 2.06
CA ARG A 121 -5.54 -10.02 1.40
C ARG A 121 -6.84 -9.82 2.17
N TYR A 122 -7.84 -9.29 1.48
CA TYR A 122 -9.18 -9.10 1.97
C TYR A 122 -10.04 -10.35 1.77
N SER A 123 -11.18 -10.41 2.45
CA SER A 123 -12.05 -11.59 2.43
C SER A 123 -12.78 -11.79 1.10
N ASP A 124 -12.96 -10.73 0.34
CA ASP A 124 -13.53 -10.72 -1.02
C ASP A 124 -12.50 -11.12 -2.10
N GLY A 125 -11.25 -11.35 -1.71
CA GLY A 125 -10.16 -11.69 -2.61
C GLY A 125 -9.35 -10.50 -3.11
N GLU A 126 -9.74 -9.26 -2.77
CA GLU A 126 -8.96 -8.07 -3.07
C GLU A 126 -7.58 -8.16 -2.41
N ILE A 127 -6.55 -7.75 -3.15
CA ILE A 127 -5.17 -7.68 -2.65
C ILE A 127 -4.74 -6.22 -2.69
N ARG A 128 -4.24 -5.71 -1.56
CA ARG A 128 -3.60 -4.40 -1.48
C ARG A 128 -2.16 -4.52 -1.06
N HIS A 129 -1.32 -3.66 -1.60
CA HIS A 129 0.06 -3.50 -1.18
C HIS A 129 0.15 -2.35 -0.19
N GLY A 130 0.89 -2.56 0.89
CA GLY A 130 1.16 -1.53 1.89
C GLY A 130 2.67 -1.35 2.04
N ARG A 131 3.10 -0.12 2.24
CA ARG A 131 4.49 0.23 2.55
C ARG A 131 4.49 1.14 3.77
N TYR A 132 5.36 0.83 4.73
CA TYR A 132 5.51 1.58 5.96
C TYR A 132 6.90 2.19 5.95
N GLU A 133 6.96 3.50 6.09
CA GLU A 133 8.19 4.24 6.34
C GLU A 133 8.25 4.57 7.82
N VAL A 134 9.37 4.26 8.48
CA VAL A 134 9.55 4.43 9.92
C VAL A 134 10.79 5.29 10.18
N GLU A 135 10.61 6.37 10.94
CA GLU A 135 11.71 7.17 11.46
C GLU A 135 11.99 6.78 12.92
N VAL A 136 13.17 6.20 13.17
CA VAL A 136 13.61 5.72 14.48
C VAL A 136 14.43 6.80 15.19
N ARG A 137 14.01 7.17 16.40
CA ARG A 137 14.62 8.20 17.24
C ARG A 137 15.08 7.67 18.60
#